data_AF-A0A8W8NTY2-F1
#
_entry.id   AF-A0A8W8NTY2-F1
#
_cell.length_a   1.000
_cell.length_b   1.000
_cell.length_c   1.000
_cell.angle_alpha   90.00
_cell.angle_beta   90.00
_cell.angle_gamma   90.00
#
_symmetry.space_group_name_H-M   'P 1'
#
loop_
_entity.id
_entity.type
_entity.pdbx_description
1 polymer ?
#
loop_
_entity_poly.entity_id
_entity_poly.type
_entity_poly.pdbx_seq_one_letter_code
_entity_poly.pdbx_strand_id
1 'polypeptide(L)'
;MHFRKYCPLPSQQECSVMENFDYLERSGLLAVGKYDILENIFRFVDDRALRNIRDASQMINAIKSTSRDARANGYDFFAEIRIKMSRRCPAIEQQLTYIFNDFVIGLEDALSPRFQFPPFYFVHQSLKCPIDTGLKIIKGTERPDRFPLIWRTTNNTLKTLTNFISNYNKDASRSSRIIVQTLLMFLYNLKQKYNVKRWRFLWKEFMVLSVEFDNPFDLRAFLRCSYLLREDTKDTFYLIFDHVNDIRLSIPYIEIRNASIQSK
;
A
#
# COMPACT_ATOMS: atom_id res chain seq x y z
N MET A 1 30.77 -28.55 -13.15
CA MET A 1 29.37 -28.11 -13.33
C MET A 1 28.45 -29.00 -12.51
N HIS A 2 27.76 -28.45 -11.51
CA HIS A 2 26.82 -29.20 -10.65
C HIS A 2 25.57 -29.71 -11.39
N PHE A 3 25.24 -29.12 -12.55
CA PHE A 3 24.18 -29.56 -13.45
C PHE A 3 24.40 -30.95 -14.07
N ARG A 4 25.66 -31.39 -14.26
CA ARG A 4 25.98 -32.71 -14.84
C ARG A 4 25.46 -33.90 -14.04
N LYS A 5 25.12 -33.70 -12.76
CA LYS A 5 24.47 -34.72 -11.92
C LYS A 5 22.99 -34.96 -12.28
N TYR A 6 22.37 -33.98 -12.92
CA TYR A 6 20.94 -33.97 -13.25
C TYR A 6 20.67 -33.93 -14.76
N CYS A 7 21.66 -33.57 -15.58
CA CYS A 7 21.58 -33.53 -17.04
C CYS A 7 22.66 -34.46 -17.65
N PRO A 8 22.31 -35.68 -18.10
CA PRO A 8 23.27 -36.61 -18.70
C PRO A 8 23.60 -36.24 -20.16
N LEU A 9 24.88 -36.30 -20.54
CA LEU A 9 25.32 -36.27 -21.94
C LEU A 9 24.80 -37.54 -22.66
N PRO A 10 24.33 -37.46 -23.93
CA PRO A 10 24.60 -36.45 -24.95
C PRO A 10 23.46 -35.44 -25.18
N SER A 11 22.56 -35.27 -24.21
CA SER A 11 21.31 -34.49 -24.42
C SER A 11 21.48 -32.97 -24.54
N GLN A 12 22.71 -32.44 -24.51
CA GLN A 12 23.03 -31.01 -24.51
C GLN A 12 24.14 -30.72 -25.52
N GLN A 13 23.90 -29.80 -26.45
CA GLN A 13 24.81 -29.48 -27.56
C GLN A 13 25.88 -28.46 -27.13
N GLU A 14 25.53 -27.48 -26.30
CA GLU A 14 26.42 -26.39 -25.88
C GLU A 14 26.76 -26.40 -24.38
N CYS A 15 26.05 -27.21 -23.58
CA CYS A 15 26.16 -27.25 -22.11
C CYS A 15 25.94 -25.87 -21.46
N SER A 16 25.16 -24.98 -22.10
CA SER A 16 24.90 -23.65 -21.56
C SER A 16 23.99 -23.71 -20.34
N VAL A 17 24.01 -22.68 -19.50
CA VAL A 17 23.11 -22.63 -18.33
C VAL A 17 21.65 -22.70 -18.80
N MET A 18 21.28 -22.00 -19.87
CA MET A 18 19.91 -22.01 -20.40
C MET A 18 19.50 -23.40 -20.93
N GLU A 19 20.37 -24.10 -21.66
CA GLU A 19 20.09 -25.48 -22.10
C GLU A 19 19.87 -26.44 -20.92
N ASN A 20 20.58 -26.23 -19.80
CA ASN A 20 20.37 -26.99 -18.58
C ASN A 20 19.00 -26.70 -17.95
N PHE A 21 18.57 -25.43 -17.92
CA PHE A 21 17.24 -25.07 -17.44
C PHE A 21 16.14 -25.68 -18.32
N ASP A 22 16.23 -25.53 -19.65
CA ASP A 22 15.29 -26.09 -20.61
C ASP A 22 15.18 -27.62 -20.49
N TYR A 23 16.31 -28.31 -20.31
CA TYR A 23 16.32 -29.76 -20.10
C TYR A 23 15.60 -30.16 -18.81
N LEU A 24 15.86 -29.45 -17.72
CA LEU A 24 15.21 -29.72 -16.44
C LEU A 24 13.70 -29.47 -16.52
N GLU A 25 13.24 -28.45 -17.24
CA GLU A 25 11.82 -28.20 -17.47
C GLU A 25 11.17 -29.29 -18.31
N ARG A 26 11.76 -29.65 -19.45
CA ARG A 26 11.24 -30.71 -20.34
C ARG A 26 11.20 -32.08 -19.65
N SER A 27 12.15 -32.34 -18.76
CA SER A 27 12.22 -33.59 -17.98
C SER A 27 11.30 -33.60 -16.76
N GLY A 28 10.55 -32.50 -16.51
CA GLY A 28 9.66 -32.36 -15.35
C GLY A 28 10.36 -32.24 -14.00
N LEU A 29 11.69 -32.05 -14.02
CA LEU A 29 12.56 -31.89 -12.86
C LEU A 29 12.53 -30.45 -12.33
N LEU A 30 12.22 -29.50 -13.20
CA LEU A 30 11.97 -28.11 -12.88
C LEU A 30 10.56 -27.72 -13.33
N ALA A 31 9.78 -27.10 -12.45
CA ALA A 31 8.48 -26.56 -12.79
C ALA A 31 8.13 -25.40 -11.84
N VAL A 32 7.08 -24.65 -12.16
CA VAL A 32 6.59 -23.55 -11.31
C VAL A 32 6.27 -24.06 -9.89
N GLY A 33 7.08 -23.62 -8.92
CA GLY A 33 7.00 -24.03 -7.51
C GLY A 33 7.61 -25.38 -7.17
N LYS A 34 8.38 -25.99 -8.08
CA LYS A 34 9.22 -27.17 -7.83
C LYS A 34 10.66 -26.79 -8.12
N TYR A 35 11.35 -26.25 -7.11
CA TYR A 35 12.71 -25.73 -7.23
C TYR A 35 13.76 -26.52 -6.44
N ASP A 36 13.41 -27.68 -5.90
CA ASP A 36 14.30 -28.49 -5.04
C ASP A 36 15.63 -28.83 -5.72
N ILE A 37 15.60 -29.07 -7.03
CA ILE A 37 16.80 -29.34 -7.83
C ILE A 37 17.67 -28.09 -7.96
N LEU A 38 17.07 -26.91 -8.13
CA LEU A 38 17.82 -25.65 -8.13
C LEU A 38 18.44 -25.39 -6.76
N GLU A 39 17.71 -25.65 -5.66
CA GLU A 39 18.28 -25.56 -4.32
C GLU A 39 19.50 -26.46 -4.16
N ASN A 40 19.41 -27.72 -4.61
CA ASN A 40 20.52 -28.67 -4.53
C ASN A 40 21.72 -28.27 -5.41
N ILE A 41 21.48 -27.65 -6.56
CA ILE A 41 22.53 -27.16 -7.45
C ILE A 41 23.24 -25.94 -6.86
N PHE A 42 22.48 -24.96 -6.35
CA PHE A 42 23.01 -23.68 -5.88
C PHE A 42 23.50 -23.71 -4.42
N ARG A 43 23.13 -24.72 -3.62
CA ARG A 43 23.55 -24.87 -2.22
C ARG A 43 25.07 -24.84 -2.00
N PHE A 44 25.85 -25.21 -3.02
CA PHE A 44 27.31 -25.25 -2.95
C PHE A 44 27.99 -24.19 -3.83
N VAL A 45 27.20 -23.24 -4.38
CA VAL A 45 27.68 -22.27 -5.37
C VAL A 45 27.44 -20.83 -4.91
N ASP A 46 26.21 -20.49 -4.50
CA ASP A 46 25.84 -19.12 -4.15
C ASP A 46 24.69 -19.09 -3.12
N ASP A 47 25.01 -18.68 -1.90
CA ASP A 47 24.05 -18.54 -0.80
C ASP A 47 22.98 -17.47 -1.08
N ARG A 48 23.30 -16.42 -1.85
CA ARG A 48 22.33 -15.39 -2.23
C ARG A 48 21.33 -15.95 -3.23
N ALA A 49 21.80 -16.71 -4.23
CA ALA A 49 20.92 -17.40 -5.16
C ALA A 49 20.04 -18.42 -4.43
N LEU A 50 20.60 -19.19 -3.50
CA LEU A 50 19.85 -20.15 -2.68
C LEU A 50 18.74 -19.49 -1.86
N ARG A 51 19.02 -18.35 -1.21
CA ARG A 51 18.00 -17.57 -0.50
C ARG A 51 16.89 -17.12 -1.43
N ASN A 52 17.22 -16.61 -2.62
CA ASN A 52 16.22 -16.17 -3.60
C ASN A 52 15.36 -17.34 -4.12
N ILE A 53 15.96 -18.51 -4.36
CA ILE A 53 15.24 -19.72 -4.79
C ILE A 53 14.28 -20.18 -3.69
N ARG A 54 14.73 -20.23 -2.43
CA ARG A 54 13.89 -20.59 -1.28
C ARG A 54 12.75 -19.61 -1.08
N ASP A 55 13.04 -18.32 -1.17
CA ASP A 55 12.02 -17.27 -1.10
C ASP A 55 10.98 -17.45 -2.20
N ALA A 56 11.40 -17.69 -3.45
CA ALA A 56 10.50 -17.94 -4.58
C ALA A 56 9.71 -19.26 -4.44
N SER A 57 10.34 -20.32 -3.92
CA SER A 57 9.68 -21.61 -3.66
C SER A 57 8.60 -21.47 -2.59
N GLN A 58 8.94 -20.85 -1.45
CA GLN A 58 8.00 -20.52 -0.39
C GLN A 58 6.89 -19.58 -0.89
N MET A 59 7.22 -18.62 -1.75
CA MET A 59 6.28 -17.69 -2.37
C MET A 59 5.24 -18.44 -3.21
N ILE A 60 5.66 -19.33 -4.11
CA ILE A 60 4.75 -20.09 -4.97
C ILE A 60 3.96 -21.14 -4.19
N ASN A 61 4.57 -21.78 -3.19
CA ASN A 61 3.85 -22.72 -2.34
C ASN A 61 2.82 -22.02 -1.46
N ALA A 62 3.13 -20.80 -0.98
CA ALA A 62 2.16 -19.94 -0.33
C ALA A 62 1.03 -19.55 -1.29
N ILE A 63 1.28 -19.27 -2.58
CA ILE A 63 0.22 -19.04 -3.60
C ILE A 63 -0.68 -20.26 -3.71
N LYS A 64 -0.08 -21.44 -3.90
CA LYS A 64 -0.83 -22.69 -4.11
C LYS A 64 -1.72 -23.00 -2.89
N SER A 65 -1.22 -22.77 -1.67
CA SER A 65 -2.00 -22.96 -0.44
C SER A 65 -3.02 -21.84 -0.20
N THR A 66 -2.70 -20.56 -0.47
CA THR A 66 -3.63 -19.44 -0.27
C THR A 66 -4.71 -19.36 -1.35
N SER A 67 -4.50 -19.86 -2.56
CA SER A 67 -5.46 -19.75 -3.67
C SER A 67 -6.79 -20.48 -3.43
N ARG A 68 -6.79 -21.56 -2.63
CA ARG A 68 -8.02 -22.29 -2.24
C ARG A 68 -8.50 -21.92 -0.83
N ASP A 69 -7.60 -21.73 0.14
CA ASP A 69 -8.00 -21.58 1.54
C ASP A 69 -8.11 -20.11 2.00
N ALA A 70 -7.38 -19.16 1.41
CA ALA A 70 -7.42 -17.75 1.84
C ALA A 70 -8.67 -17.01 1.37
N ARG A 71 -9.24 -17.41 0.23
CA ARG A 71 -10.55 -16.91 -0.25
C ARG A 71 -11.72 -17.48 0.55
N ALA A 72 -11.55 -18.67 1.16
CA ALA A 72 -12.56 -19.31 1.99
C ALA A 72 -12.53 -18.79 3.45
N ASN A 73 -11.37 -18.38 3.96
CA ASN A 73 -11.17 -18.03 5.37
C ASN A 73 -10.98 -16.52 5.68
N GLY A 74 -11.16 -15.63 4.70
CA GLY A 74 -11.14 -14.18 4.95
C GLY A 74 -9.80 -13.67 5.50
N TYR A 75 -8.68 -14.21 5.02
CA TYR A 75 -7.37 -13.68 5.43
C TYR A 75 -7.17 -12.29 4.84
N ASP A 76 -7.21 -11.35 5.77
CA ASP A 76 -7.07 -9.93 5.57
C ASP A 76 -5.57 -9.60 5.53
N PHE A 77 -5.03 -9.18 4.36
CA PHE A 77 -3.62 -8.81 4.19
C PHE A 77 -3.39 -7.34 4.55
N PHE A 78 -3.01 -7.06 5.80
CA PHE A 78 -2.87 -5.70 6.31
C PHE A 78 -1.45 -5.38 6.80
N ALA A 79 -1.07 -4.12 6.62
CA ALA A 79 0.03 -3.52 7.38
C ALA A 79 -0.48 -2.30 8.15
N GLU A 80 0.20 -2.00 9.26
CA GLU A 80 0.00 -0.77 10.02
C GLU A 80 1.19 0.16 9.81
N ILE A 81 0.89 1.39 9.41
CA ILE A 81 1.81 2.53 9.49
C ILE A 81 1.41 3.34 10.70
N ARG A 82 2.26 3.34 11.73
CA ARG A 82 2.05 4.02 13.00
C ARG A 82 2.79 5.34 12.98
N ILE A 83 2.08 6.42 13.20
CA ILE A 83 2.59 7.79 13.17
C ILE A 83 2.46 8.34 14.59
N LYS A 84 3.60 8.54 15.27
CA LYS A 84 3.67 9.08 16.63
C LYS A 84 4.36 10.43 16.62
N MET A 85 3.79 11.45 17.26
CA MET A 85 4.45 12.75 17.33
C MET A 85 5.40 12.86 18.53
N SER A 86 6.47 13.63 18.38
CA SER A 86 7.54 13.74 19.38
C SER A 86 7.07 14.24 20.75
N ARG A 87 6.20 15.27 20.79
CA ARG A 87 5.76 15.89 22.05
C ARG A 87 4.38 15.44 22.53
N ARG A 88 3.81 14.39 21.91
CA ARG A 88 2.51 13.76 22.22
C ARG A 88 1.39 14.78 22.50
N CYS A 89 0.69 15.18 21.44
CA CYS A 89 -0.52 15.99 21.56
C CYS A 89 -1.75 15.13 21.20
N PRO A 90 -2.14 14.15 22.05
CA PRO A 90 -3.08 13.11 21.67
C PRO A 90 -4.44 13.64 21.25
N ALA A 91 -4.90 14.76 21.82
CA ALA A 91 -6.16 15.38 21.41
C ALA A 91 -6.14 15.90 19.95
N ILE A 92 -5.04 16.55 19.56
CA ILE A 92 -4.84 17.06 18.18
C ILE A 92 -4.68 15.88 17.22
N GLU A 93 -3.86 14.90 17.59
CA GLU A 93 -3.62 13.70 16.80
C GLU A 93 -4.90 12.90 16.57
N GLN A 94 -5.71 12.72 17.62
CA GLN A 94 -6.98 12.02 17.57
C GLN A 94 -7.98 12.74 16.66
N GLN A 95 -8.17 14.05 16.83
CA GLN A 95 -9.08 14.83 15.98
C GLN A 95 -8.65 14.78 14.52
N LEU A 96 -7.36 14.95 14.24
CA LEU A 96 -6.84 14.86 12.88
C LEU A 96 -7.02 13.46 12.28
N THR A 97 -6.82 12.41 13.08
CA THR A 97 -7.06 11.01 12.69
C THR A 97 -8.52 10.80 12.27
N TYR A 98 -9.48 11.34 13.02
CA TYR A 98 -10.90 11.24 12.66
C TYR A 98 -11.22 12.00 11.37
N ILE A 99 -10.70 13.22 11.22
CA ILE A 99 -10.90 14.01 10.00
C ILE A 99 -10.36 13.27 8.77
N PHE A 100 -9.17 12.66 8.89
CA PHE A 100 -8.58 11.88 7.81
C PHE A 100 -9.34 10.60 7.53
N ASN A 101 -9.82 9.90 8.56
CA ASN A 101 -10.63 8.71 8.40
C ASN A 101 -11.94 9.02 7.65
N ASP A 102 -12.66 10.05 8.09
CA ASP A 102 -13.93 10.46 7.48
C ASP A 102 -13.74 10.90 6.03
N PHE A 103 -12.61 11.58 5.75
CA PHE A 103 -12.25 11.96 4.39
C PHE A 103 -12.02 10.74 3.49
N VAL A 104 -11.19 9.78 3.93
CA VAL A 104 -10.89 8.58 3.14
C VAL A 104 -12.13 7.72 2.92
N ILE A 105 -12.93 7.47 3.96
CA ILE A 105 -14.19 6.73 3.85
C ILE A 105 -15.14 7.44 2.89
N GLY A 106 -15.30 8.75 3.03
CA GLY A 106 -16.17 9.53 2.15
C GLY A 106 -15.73 9.54 0.68
N LEU A 107 -14.43 9.38 0.40
CA LEU A 107 -13.92 9.23 -0.97
C LEU A 107 -14.17 7.83 -1.52
N GLU A 108 -14.00 6.78 -0.71
CA GLU A 108 -14.30 5.40 -1.10
C GLU A 108 -15.80 5.21 -1.37
N ASP A 109 -16.66 5.76 -0.51
CA ASP A 109 -18.11 5.70 -0.65
C ASP A 109 -18.62 6.47 -1.87
N ALA A 110 -17.98 7.60 -2.23
CA ALA A 110 -18.36 8.42 -3.38
C ALA A 110 -18.31 7.67 -4.72
N LEU A 111 -17.58 6.56 -4.81
CA LEU A 111 -17.51 5.70 -5.99
C LEU A 111 -18.07 4.28 -5.74
N SER A 112 -18.63 4.02 -4.57
CA SER A 112 -19.26 2.75 -4.24
C SER A 112 -20.55 2.55 -5.07
N PRO A 113 -20.78 1.36 -5.64
CA PRO A 113 -21.98 1.07 -6.46
C PRO A 113 -23.31 1.38 -5.74
N ARG A 114 -23.33 1.38 -4.40
CA ARG A 114 -24.53 1.61 -3.58
C ARG A 114 -25.08 3.03 -3.67
N PHE A 115 -24.25 4.02 -4.01
CA PHE A 115 -24.66 5.43 -4.11
C PHE A 115 -24.84 5.90 -5.56
N GLN A 116 -24.71 4.99 -6.53
CA GLN A 116 -25.00 5.27 -7.92
C GLN A 116 -26.52 5.16 -8.14
N PHE A 117 -27.24 6.25 -7.88
CA PHE A 117 -28.66 6.35 -8.21
C PHE A 117 -28.85 6.46 -9.73
N PRO A 118 -29.78 5.71 -10.35
CA PRO A 118 -30.17 5.93 -11.74
C PRO A 118 -31.13 7.13 -11.87
N PRO A 119 -31.26 7.76 -13.06
CA PRO A 119 -30.57 7.52 -14.33
C PRO A 119 -29.61 8.67 -14.66
N PHE A 120 -28.72 8.47 -15.64
CA PHE A 120 -27.66 9.40 -16.09
C PHE A 120 -26.35 9.31 -15.28
N TYR A 121 -25.25 9.02 -15.99
CA TYR A 121 -23.85 8.86 -15.55
C TYR A 121 -23.32 7.46 -15.18
N PHE A 122 -23.83 6.41 -15.80
CA PHE A 122 -23.10 5.13 -15.93
C PHE A 122 -22.60 5.08 -17.37
N VAL A 123 -21.29 5.24 -17.67
CA VAL A 123 -20.42 4.13 -18.12
C VAL A 123 -18.92 4.31 -17.73
N HIS A 124 -18.49 5.42 -17.09
CA HIS A 124 -17.04 5.71 -16.98
C HIS A 124 -16.45 5.93 -15.57
N GLN A 125 -17.24 5.87 -14.50
CA GLN A 125 -16.73 6.13 -13.14
C GLN A 125 -16.11 4.91 -12.46
N SER A 126 -16.35 3.68 -12.94
CA SER A 126 -15.85 2.44 -12.33
C SER A 126 -14.34 2.18 -12.52
N LEU A 127 -13.64 2.99 -13.34
CA LEU A 127 -12.20 2.85 -13.60
C LEU A 127 -11.35 3.94 -12.94
N LYS A 128 -11.95 5.00 -12.39
CA LYS A 128 -11.18 6.13 -11.84
C LYS A 128 -10.95 5.94 -10.35
N CYS A 129 -9.69 6.05 -9.92
CA CYS A 129 -9.33 5.99 -8.51
C CYS A 129 -9.89 7.24 -7.77
N PRO A 130 -10.62 7.10 -6.64
CA PRO A 130 -11.17 8.23 -5.91
C PRO A 130 -10.09 9.23 -5.46
N ILE A 131 -8.93 8.72 -5.02
CA ILE A 131 -7.79 9.54 -4.58
C ILE A 131 -7.20 10.35 -5.73
N ASP A 132 -7.00 9.73 -6.90
CA ASP A 132 -6.48 10.43 -8.10
C ASP A 132 -7.46 11.51 -8.56
N THR A 133 -8.76 11.19 -8.54
CA THR A 133 -9.82 12.13 -8.93
C THR A 133 -9.89 13.30 -7.96
N GLY A 134 -9.87 13.05 -6.64
CA GLY A 134 -9.80 14.08 -5.62
C GLY A 134 -8.56 14.97 -5.78
N LEU A 135 -7.40 14.37 -6.07
CA LEU A 135 -6.15 15.11 -6.27
C LEU A 135 -6.22 16.03 -7.49
N LYS A 136 -6.80 15.56 -8.60
CA LYS A 136 -7.02 16.37 -9.81
C LYS A 136 -8.00 17.52 -9.57
N ILE A 137 -9.06 17.29 -8.80
CA ILE A 137 -10.01 18.33 -8.41
C ILE A 137 -9.32 19.42 -7.58
N ILE A 138 -8.53 19.05 -6.57
CA ILE A 138 -7.80 20.04 -5.74
C ILE A 138 -6.77 20.82 -6.57
N LYS A 139 -6.10 20.17 -7.52
CA LYS A 139 -5.16 20.83 -8.44
C LYS A 139 -5.83 21.68 -9.52
N GLY A 140 -7.16 21.63 -9.64
CA GLY A 140 -7.91 22.32 -10.69
C GLY A 140 -7.76 21.71 -12.09
N THR A 141 -7.25 20.48 -12.20
CA THR A 141 -7.04 19.79 -13.49
C THR A 141 -8.24 18.94 -13.92
N GLU A 142 -9.21 18.71 -13.03
CA GLU A 142 -10.48 18.06 -13.34
C GLU A 142 -11.63 18.91 -12.78
N ARG A 143 -12.75 18.97 -13.52
CA ARG A 143 -13.86 19.83 -13.13
C ARG A 143 -14.70 19.18 -12.01
N PRO A 144 -15.02 19.89 -10.91
CA PRO A 144 -15.73 19.31 -9.77
C PRO A 144 -17.15 18.81 -10.07
N ASP A 145 -17.84 19.43 -11.02
CA ASP A 145 -19.20 19.08 -11.47
C ASP A 145 -19.31 17.65 -12.01
N ARG A 146 -18.20 17.09 -12.53
CA ARG A 146 -18.16 15.71 -13.01
C ARG A 146 -18.15 14.67 -11.89
N PHE A 147 -17.79 15.08 -10.67
CA PHE A 147 -17.63 14.21 -9.51
C PHE A 147 -18.22 14.87 -8.25
N PRO A 148 -19.55 15.11 -8.22
CA PRO A 148 -20.19 15.90 -7.18
C PRO A 148 -20.01 15.32 -5.78
N LEU A 149 -19.99 13.99 -5.64
CA LEU A 149 -19.76 13.31 -4.36
C LEU A 149 -18.32 13.52 -3.85
N ILE A 150 -17.32 13.29 -4.71
CA ILE A 150 -15.90 13.53 -4.37
C ILE A 150 -15.68 15.01 -4.03
N TRP A 151 -16.27 15.92 -4.79
CA TRP A 151 -16.20 17.35 -4.52
C TRP A 151 -16.82 17.72 -3.18
N ARG A 152 -18.01 17.20 -2.88
CA ARG A 152 -18.69 17.43 -1.60
C ARG A 152 -17.86 16.91 -0.43
N THR A 153 -17.35 15.68 -0.52
CA THR A 153 -16.46 15.10 0.50
C THR A 153 -15.22 15.98 0.70
N THR A 154 -14.56 16.37 -0.38
CA THR A 154 -13.36 17.22 -0.33
C THR A 154 -13.64 18.57 0.33
N ASN A 155 -14.72 19.25 -0.06
CA ASN A 155 -15.08 20.54 0.53
C ASN A 155 -15.50 20.46 1.99
N ASN A 156 -16.24 19.42 2.35
CA ASN A 156 -16.60 19.18 3.75
C ASN A 156 -15.34 19.00 4.59
N THR A 157 -14.39 18.18 4.14
CA THR A 157 -13.10 18.00 4.82
C THR A 157 -12.30 19.30 4.89
N LEU A 158 -12.22 20.07 3.81
CA LEU A 158 -11.54 21.38 3.82
C LEU A 158 -12.18 22.34 4.83
N LYS A 159 -13.50 22.38 4.92
CA LYS A 159 -14.22 23.21 5.90
C LYS A 159 -13.92 22.74 7.33
N THR A 160 -14.01 21.44 7.59
CA THR A 160 -13.71 20.86 8.91
C THR A 160 -12.27 21.13 9.33
N LEU A 161 -11.30 20.92 8.43
CA LEU A 161 -9.90 21.25 8.67
C LEU A 161 -9.68 22.74 8.90
N THR A 162 -10.33 23.60 8.12
CA THR A 162 -10.19 25.06 8.29
C THR A 162 -10.68 25.50 9.66
N ASN A 163 -11.82 24.98 10.12
CA ASN A 163 -12.35 25.27 11.46
C ASN A 163 -11.48 24.67 12.59
N PHE A 164 -10.89 23.50 12.36
CA PHE A 164 -9.96 22.88 13.29
C PHE A 164 -8.67 23.69 13.43
N ILE A 165 -8.11 24.12 12.30
CA ILE A 165 -6.82 24.82 12.21
C ILE A 165 -6.96 26.31 12.53
N SER A 166 -8.13 26.93 12.38
CA SER A 166 -8.32 28.38 12.62
C SER A 166 -7.96 28.83 14.03
N ASN A 167 -7.97 27.91 14.99
CA ASN A 167 -7.54 28.18 16.36
C ASN A 167 -6.01 28.33 16.51
N TYR A 168 -5.25 27.88 15.51
CA TYR A 168 -3.79 27.72 15.57
C TYR A 168 -3.07 28.44 14.42
N ASN A 169 -3.72 28.64 13.26
CA ASN A 169 -3.11 29.23 12.06
C ASN A 169 -4.01 30.32 11.46
N LYS A 170 -3.45 31.52 11.24
CA LYS A 170 -4.15 32.64 10.59
C LYS A 170 -4.50 32.35 9.13
N ASP A 171 -3.70 31.49 8.47
CA ASP A 171 -3.91 31.06 7.09
C ASP A 171 -4.59 29.68 7.01
N ALA A 172 -5.52 29.38 7.92
CA ALA A 172 -6.16 28.06 8.04
C ALA A 172 -6.77 27.52 6.74
N SER A 173 -7.33 28.38 5.89
CA SER A 173 -7.88 27.99 4.58
C SER A 173 -6.80 27.54 3.60
N ARG A 174 -5.63 28.18 3.61
CA ARG A 174 -4.49 27.79 2.78
C ARG A 174 -3.87 26.50 3.32
N SER A 175 -3.67 26.41 4.64
CA SER A 175 -3.12 25.23 5.31
C SER A 175 -4.00 24.00 5.14
N SER A 176 -5.33 24.13 5.23
CA SER A 176 -6.26 23.00 5.03
C SER A 176 -6.15 22.43 3.61
N ARG A 177 -6.04 23.29 2.58
CA ARG A 177 -5.79 22.84 1.20
C ARG A 177 -4.48 22.08 1.05
N ILE A 178 -3.41 22.59 1.65
CA ILE A 178 -2.10 21.93 1.59
C ILE A 178 -2.16 20.56 2.28
N ILE A 179 -2.77 20.47 3.47
CA ILE A 179 -2.92 19.20 4.20
C ILE A 179 -3.68 18.16 3.36
N VAL A 180 -4.83 18.52 2.79
CA VAL A 180 -5.61 17.57 1.97
C VAL A 180 -4.85 17.16 0.72
N GLN A 181 -4.19 18.11 0.04
CA GLN A 181 -3.37 17.81 -1.14
C GLN A 181 -2.22 16.86 -0.80
N THR A 182 -1.50 17.11 0.29
CA THR A 182 -0.39 16.28 0.77
C THR A 182 -0.86 14.88 1.13
N LEU A 183 -1.98 14.76 1.85
CA LEU A 183 -2.59 13.47 2.18
C LEU A 183 -2.98 12.69 0.92
N LEU A 184 -3.67 13.33 -0.04
CA LEU A 184 -4.06 12.67 -1.30
C LEU A 184 -2.84 12.22 -2.11
N MET A 185 -1.78 13.04 -2.16
CA MET A 185 -0.54 12.66 -2.83
C MET A 185 0.11 11.44 -2.17
N PHE A 186 0.12 11.39 -0.84
CA PHE A 186 0.65 10.25 -0.10
C PHE A 186 -0.14 8.97 -0.36
N LEU A 187 -1.48 9.03 -0.28
CA LEU A 187 -2.34 7.88 -0.58
C LEU A 187 -2.24 7.44 -2.04
N TYR A 188 -2.09 8.40 -2.97
CA TYR A 188 -1.85 8.11 -4.38
C TYR A 188 -0.52 7.36 -4.57
N ASN A 189 0.56 7.81 -3.92
CA ASN A 189 1.85 7.15 -3.97
C ASN A 189 1.81 5.76 -3.34
N LEU A 190 1.09 5.57 -2.23
CA LEU A 190 0.86 4.26 -1.62
C LEU A 190 0.22 3.29 -2.62
N LYS A 191 -0.79 3.74 -3.36
CA LYS A 191 -1.46 2.95 -4.38
C LYS A 191 -0.54 2.63 -5.57
N GLN A 192 0.13 3.63 -6.12
CA GLN A 192 0.92 3.46 -7.35
C GLN A 192 2.23 2.71 -7.13
N LYS A 193 2.95 3.00 -6.04
CA LYS A 193 4.27 2.41 -5.76
C LYS A 193 4.18 1.06 -5.06
N TYR A 194 3.15 0.86 -4.23
CA TYR A 194 3.07 -0.30 -3.34
C TYR A 194 1.79 -1.11 -3.48
N ASN A 195 0.97 -0.85 -4.50
CA ASN A 195 -0.26 -1.58 -4.79
C ASN A 195 -1.24 -1.63 -3.61
N VAL A 196 -1.26 -0.58 -2.78
CA VAL A 196 -2.23 -0.50 -1.68
C VAL A 196 -3.63 -0.36 -2.26
N LYS A 197 -4.54 -1.23 -1.81
CA LYS A 197 -5.91 -1.32 -2.27
C LYS A 197 -6.83 -0.37 -1.53
N ARG A 198 -6.77 -0.41 -0.20
CA ARG A 198 -7.60 0.40 0.71
C ARG A 198 -6.78 0.91 1.88
N TRP A 199 -7.27 1.97 2.50
CA TRP A 199 -6.62 2.59 3.65
C TRP A 199 -7.66 2.98 4.69
N ARG A 200 -7.31 2.88 5.96
CA ARG A 200 -8.15 3.33 7.06
C ARG A 200 -7.33 4.00 8.14
N PHE A 201 -7.79 5.15 8.61
CA PHE A 201 -7.17 5.83 9.74
C PHE A 201 -7.86 5.38 11.04
N LEU A 202 -7.06 4.97 12.03
CA LEU A 202 -7.53 4.47 13.31
C LEU A 202 -6.76 5.18 14.43
N TRP A 203 -7.46 5.46 15.53
CA TRP A 203 -6.84 5.95 16.76
C TRP A 203 -6.63 4.80 17.75
N LYS A 204 -5.38 4.54 18.12
CA LYS A 204 -4.97 3.51 19.10
C LYS A 204 -3.87 4.07 20.03
N GLU A 205 -4.11 5.21 20.69
CA GLU A 205 -3.11 6.04 21.41
C GLU A 205 -2.17 6.86 20.50
N PHE A 206 -2.08 6.48 19.24
CA PHE A 206 -1.39 7.21 18.17
C PHE A 206 -2.18 7.00 16.87
N MET A 207 -1.84 7.80 15.86
CA MET A 207 -2.44 7.69 14.54
C MET A 207 -1.93 6.40 13.86
N VAL A 208 -2.86 5.57 13.41
CA VAL A 208 -2.56 4.34 12.67
C VAL A 208 -3.22 4.41 11.31
N LEU A 209 -2.42 4.37 10.25
CA LEU A 209 -2.89 4.11 8.90
C LEU A 209 -2.79 2.61 8.64
N SER A 210 -3.94 1.94 8.65
CA SER A 210 -4.08 0.56 8.23
C SER A 210 -4.19 0.52 6.70
N VAL A 211 -3.35 -0.29 6.06
CA VAL A 211 -3.33 -0.46 4.60
C VAL A 211 -3.63 -1.90 4.22
N GLU A 212 -4.55 -2.09 3.28
CA GLU A 212 -4.99 -3.40 2.77
C GLU A 212 -4.32 -3.69 1.41
N PHE A 213 -3.97 -4.96 1.20
CA PHE A 213 -3.42 -5.48 -0.05
C PHE A 213 -4.31 -6.58 -0.63
N ASP A 214 -4.32 -6.73 -1.96
CA ASP A 214 -5.09 -7.79 -2.61
C ASP A 214 -4.46 -9.18 -2.44
N ASN A 215 -3.16 -9.25 -2.16
CA ASN A 215 -2.43 -10.48 -2.07
C ASN A 215 -1.22 -10.34 -1.11
N PRO A 216 -0.65 -11.46 -0.63
CA PRO A 216 0.48 -11.42 0.29
C PRO A 216 1.80 -10.99 -0.37
N PHE A 217 1.90 -10.93 -1.71
CA PHE A 217 3.11 -10.45 -2.40
C PHE A 217 3.27 -8.96 -2.24
N ASP A 218 2.19 -8.20 -2.47
CA ASP A 218 2.19 -6.76 -2.30
C ASP A 218 2.49 -6.38 -0.85
N LEU A 219 1.89 -7.08 0.12
CA LEU A 219 2.20 -6.91 1.54
C LEU A 219 3.68 -7.16 1.85
N ARG A 220 4.27 -8.26 1.35
CA ARG A 220 5.69 -8.57 1.59
C ARG A 220 6.61 -7.56 0.89
N ALA A 221 6.30 -7.15 -0.33
CA ALA A 221 7.06 -6.13 -1.06
C ALA A 221 7.02 -4.78 -0.33
N PHE A 222 5.84 -4.38 0.15
CA PHE A 222 5.63 -3.21 0.99
C PHE A 222 6.50 -3.26 2.26
N LEU A 223 6.50 -4.38 2.98
CA LEU A 223 7.31 -4.54 4.21
C LEU A 223 8.82 -4.54 3.94
N ARG A 224 9.27 -5.13 2.81
CA ARG A 224 10.68 -5.08 2.38
C ARG A 224 11.16 -3.66 2.08
N CYS A 225 10.29 -2.83 1.53
CA CYS A 225 10.55 -1.43 1.23
C CYS A 225 10.19 -0.47 2.37
N SER A 226 9.92 -0.98 3.58
CA SER A 226 9.45 -0.19 4.71
C SER A 226 10.40 0.93 5.14
N TYR A 227 11.71 0.80 4.89
CA TYR A 227 12.68 1.85 5.20
C TYR A 227 12.51 3.10 4.32
N LEU A 228 12.27 2.93 3.01
CA LEU A 228 11.99 4.04 2.09
C LEU A 228 10.65 4.69 2.45
N LEU A 229 9.64 3.84 2.69
CA LEU A 229 8.32 4.32 3.06
C LEU A 229 8.33 5.08 4.39
N ARG A 230 9.23 4.72 5.31
CA ARG A 230 9.38 5.42 6.59
C ARG A 230 9.77 6.88 6.39
N GLU A 231 10.74 7.17 5.53
CA GLU A 231 11.15 8.56 5.22
C GLU A 231 10.04 9.30 4.44
N ASP A 232 9.47 8.69 3.40
CA ASP A 232 8.36 9.30 2.64
C ASP A 232 7.16 9.66 3.56
N THR A 233 6.82 8.75 4.49
CA THR A 233 5.75 8.97 5.49
C THR A 233 6.14 10.08 6.45
N LYS A 234 7.38 10.07 6.93
CA LYS A 234 7.87 11.07 7.88
C LYS A 234 7.83 12.47 7.29
N ASP A 235 8.30 12.65 6.06
CA ASP A 235 8.29 13.94 5.35
C ASP A 235 6.86 14.43 5.08
N THR A 236 5.98 13.51 4.65
CA THR A 236 4.56 13.80 4.42
C THR A 236 3.89 14.31 5.70
N PHE A 237 4.03 13.57 6.80
CA PHE A 237 3.36 13.91 8.05
C PHE A 237 4.03 15.09 8.75
N TYR A 238 5.33 15.30 8.58
CA TYR A 238 5.99 16.53 8.99
C TYR A 238 5.35 17.75 8.33
N LEU A 239 5.15 17.73 7.00
CA LEU A 239 4.49 18.82 6.29
C LEU A 239 3.03 19.02 6.73
N ILE A 240 2.28 17.94 6.95
CA ILE A 240 0.91 18.03 7.46
C ILE A 240 0.88 18.74 8.82
N PHE A 241 1.76 18.33 9.74
CA PHE A 241 1.78 18.86 11.09
C PHE A 241 2.30 20.30 11.17
N ASP A 242 3.26 20.66 10.31
CA ASP A 242 3.72 22.04 10.15
C ASP A 242 2.56 22.98 9.78
N HIS A 243 1.67 22.54 8.88
CA HIS A 243 0.50 23.32 8.48
C HIS A 243 -0.64 23.38 9.50
N VAL A 244 -0.71 22.43 10.44
CA VAL A 244 -1.58 22.54 11.62
C VAL A 244 -1.08 23.64 12.58
N ASN A 245 0.18 24.07 12.45
CA ASN A 245 0.80 25.22 13.11
C ASN A 245 0.80 25.13 14.64
N ASP A 246 1.23 24.00 15.17
CA ASP A 246 1.69 23.94 16.55
C ASP A 246 3.17 23.59 16.56
N ILE A 247 4.00 24.55 16.98
CA ILE A 247 5.48 24.47 17.16
C ILE A 247 5.85 23.30 18.10
N ARG A 248 4.86 22.67 18.75
CA ARG A 248 5.00 21.47 19.58
C ARG A 248 5.04 20.17 18.78
N LEU A 249 4.64 20.14 17.52
CA LEU A 249 4.56 18.92 16.71
C LEU A 249 5.86 18.68 15.92
N SER A 250 6.97 18.46 16.62
CA SER A 250 8.24 18.14 15.95
C SER A 250 8.30 16.68 15.47
N ILE A 251 9.02 16.48 14.35
CA ILE A 251 9.45 15.22 13.67
C ILE A 251 8.63 13.97 14.05
N PRO A 252 7.77 13.44 13.17
CA PRO A 252 7.04 12.22 13.48
C PRO A 252 7.96 11.00 13.55
N TYR A 253 7.75 10.18 14.58
CA TYR A 253 8.28 8.83 14.63
C TYR A 253 7.36 7.89 13.86
N ILE A 254 7.93 7.20 12.88
CA ILE A 254 7.20 6.29 11.99
C ILE A 254 7.63 4.85 12.25
N GLU A 255 6.64 3.99 12.47
CA GLU A 255 6.81 2.57 12.63
C GLU A 255 5.88 1.81 11.68
N ILE A 256 6.44 0.84 10.95
CA ILE A 256 5.68 0.03 9.98
C ILE A 256 5.75 -1.42 10.42
N ARG A 257 4.61 -2.07 10.57
CA ARG A 257 4.52 -3.45 11.03
C ARG A 257 3.49 -4.24 10.21
N ASN A 258 3.76 -5.54 10.06
CA ASN A 258 2.73 -6.47 9.62
C ASN A 258 1.62 -6.54 10.68
N ALA A 259 0.37 -6.49 10.26
CA ALA A 259 -0.76 -6.64 11.16
C ALA A 259 -1.55 -7.88 10.74
N SER A 260 -1.53 -8.91 11.57
CA SER A 260 -2.52 -9.98 11.48
C SER A 260 -3.79 -9.48 12.15
N ILE A 261 -4.92 -9.52 11.42
CA ILE A 261 -6.21 -9.53 12.10
C ILE A 261 -6.28 -10.88 12.81
N GLN A 262 -6.08 -10.86 14.13
CA GLN A 262 -6.62 -11.95 14.95
C GLN A 262 -8.14 -11.83 14.81
N SER A 263 -8.72 -12.71 14.00
CA SER A 263 -10.17 -12.91 14.02
C SER A 263 -10.56 -13.25 15.46
N LYS A 264 -11.28 -12.34 16.09
CA LYS A 264 -12.15 -12.65 17.21
C LYS A 264 -13.56 -12.80 16.66
#